data_AF-I6AXY9-F1
#
_entry.id   AF-I6AXY9-F1
#
_cell.length_a   1.000
_cell.length_b   1.000
_cell.length_c   1.000
_cell.angle_alpha   90.00
_cell.angle_beta   90.00
_cell.angle_gamma   90.00
#
_symmetry.space_group_name_H-M   'P 1'
#
loop_
_entity.id
_entity.type
_entity.pdbx_description
1 polymer ?
#
loop_
_entity_poly.entity_id
_entity_poly.type
_entity_poly.pdbx_seq_one_letter_code
_entity_poly.pdbx_strand_id
1 'polypeptide(L)'
;MHLACSRPFFRPGLALLCSLLPLLCPGAIRTTLEAPASAIAGSEPVILSLLLTNDGDSAVTQPVPASLGLVARLGQRADAVTLARSADAPAEVTLAPGAWARIAYSGMLPPGMTGFIVVQDTSGASGAVALQVSAEAAPPTSAAETAGAVAGSASAPAGDASPSGAGAATPGGGEAGAAGSPRRSARDLGLMANEPIYFSVGGGGGRNARFQFSLKYRPFGPGDDTVGGEHWWQDVYLAYTQTSVWDLHSDSKPFYDSSYRPSISYARHDAGSRILGGRFGYAGGFEHESNGQDGDESRSINILFLRPELRWGDLEDKRWQVTFAPKLYYYLDDGENGDIDTWRGYGDYYLSVEWADNLKIATTTRVGSGGHASILVDVSWPFARINDLIPIGWAHGYLHFQFFTGWGETLLDYNRRSDTQFRLGFMLVR
;
A
#
# COMPACT_ATOMS: atom_id res chain seq x y z
N MET A 1 49.30 8.86 62.16
CA MET A 1 49.82 7.52 61.77
C MET A 1 49.12 7.16 60.46
N HIS A 2 49.89 7.20 59.36
CA HIS A 2 49.60 6.89 57.95
C HIS A 2 48.38 7.56 57.28
N LEU A 3 48.53 8.46 56.29
CA LEU A 3 49.12 8.32 54.92
C LEU A 3 48.40 7.21 54.13
N ALA A 4 47.99 7.31 52.87
CA ALA A 4 48.22 8.19 51.70
C ALA A 4 47.02 7.93 50.73
N CYS A 5 46.80 8.49 49.54
CA CYS A 5 47.65 9.06 48.49
C CYS A 5 46.70 9.82 47.54
N SER A 6 46.91 11.12 47.28
CA SER A 6 47.56 11.70 46.08
C SER A 6 46.59 12.12 44.95
N ARG A 7 46.35 13.45 44.87
CA ARG A 7 46.23 14.21 43.59
C ARG A 7 47.68 14.41 43.02
N PRO A 8 48.00 15.14 41.91
CA PRO A 8 47.25 15.68 40.74
C PRO A 8 48.05 15.62 39.38
N PHE A 9 47.54 16.30 38.33
CA PHE A 9 48.22 16.91 37.14
C PHE A 9 48.85 16.04 36.02
N PHE A 10 48.39 16.23 34.77
CA PHE A 10 49.16 16.84 33.65
C PHE A 10 48.25 17.12 32.41
N ARG A 11 48.34 18.34 31.84
CA ARG A 11 47.93 18.74 30.46
C ARG A 11 49.07 18.33 29.47
N PRO A 12 49.11 18.61 28.14
CA PRO A 12 48.14 19.16 27.17
C PRO A 12 48.06 18.36 25.82
N GLY A 13 47.15 18.76 24.92
CA GLY A 13 47.40 18.82 23.46
C GLY A 13 47.34 17.52 22.64
N LEU A 14 46.27 17.37 21.85
CA LEU A 14 46.40 17.07 20.43
C LEU A 14 45.12 17.51 19.70
N ALA A 15 45.19 18.68 19.07
CA ALA A 15 44.28 19.02 17.99
C ALA A 15 44.61 18.10 16.82
N LEU A 16 43.79 17.07 16.57
CA LEU A 16 43.86 16.31 15.34
C LEU A 16 42.86 16.91 14.36
N LEU A 17 43.39 17.78 13.52
CA LEU A 17 42.79 18.25 12.29
C LEU A 17 42.69 17.04 11.35
N CYS A 18 41.52 16.40 11.26
CA CYS A 18 41.16 15.51 10.15
C CYS A 18 40.13 16.21 9.27
N SER A 19 40.58 17.25 8.57
CA SER A 19 40.04 17.62 7.27
C SER A 19 40.62 16.66 6.23
N LEU A 20 39.76 16.01 5.42
CA LEU A 20 39.99 15.22 4.19
C LEU A 20 39.06 13.99 4.25
N LEU A 21 38.01 13.76 3.47
CA LEU A 21 37.31 14.41 2.37
C LEU A 21 35.83 14.02 2.57
N PRO A 22 34.81 14.83 2.22
CA PRO A 22 33.58 14.21 1.75
C PRO A 22 33.96 13.38 0.53
N LEU A 23 33.74 12.07 0.58
CA LEU A 23 33.52 11.31 -0.64
C LEU A 23 32.29 11.95 -1.29
N LEU A 24 32.50 13.00 -2.09
CA LEU A 24 31.57 13.39 -3.12
C LEU A 24 31.48 12.17 -4.02
N CYS A 25 30.42 11.37 -3.84
CA CYS A 25 30.01 10.43 -4.86
C CYS A 25 29.85 11.26 -6.15
N PRO A 26 30.62 10.97 -7.21
CA PRO A 26 30.45 11.67 -8.46
C PRO A 26 29.07 11.28 -9.03
N GLY A 27 28.20 12.28 -9.17
CA GLY A 27 27.00 12.33 -10.01
C GLY A 27 26.16 11.06 -10.12
N ALA A 28 25.06 10.98 -9.36
CA ALA A 28 24.06 9.93 -9.54
C ALA A 28 23.21 10.24 -10.79
N ILE A 29 23.68 9.80 -11.97
CA ILE A 29 22.79 9.72 -13.14
C ILE A 29 21.73 8.66 -12.84
N ARG A 30 20.46 9.08 -12.81
CA ARG A 30 19.32 8.18 -12.71
C ARG A 30 18.86 7.78 -14.11
N THR A 31 18.75 6.47 -14.34
CA THR A 31 18.21 5.93 -15.59
C THR A 31 16.79 5.42 -15.38
N THR A 32 15.88 5.66 -16.33
CA THR A 32 14.51 5.17 -16.26
C THR A 32 14.04 4.78 -17.66
N LEU A 33 13.43 3.61 -17.77
CA LEU A 33 12.77 3.18 -19.00
C LEU A 33 11.35 3.75 -19.08
N GLU A 34 11.00 4.27 -20.26
CA GLU A 34 9.66 4.76 -20.56
C GLU A 34 9.00 3.91 -21.66
N ALA A 35 7.73 3.58 -21.44
CA ALA A 35 6.87 2.93 -22.43
C ALA A 35 6.44 3.91 -23.53
N PRO A 36 6.14 3.41 -24.73
CA PRO A 36 5.39 4.18 -25.72
C PRO A 36 3.97 4.44 -25.24
N ALA A 37 3.39 5.56 -25.69
CA ALA A 37 2.07 6.02 -25.25
C ALA A 37 0.90 5.19 -25.79
N SER A 38 1.12 4.38 -26.82
CA SER A 38 0.10 3.58 -27.50
C SER A 38 0.43 2.09 -27.46
N ALA A 39 -0.61 1.27 -27.59
CA ALA A 39 -0.45 -0.15 -27.83
C ALA A 39 0.36 -0.40 -29.10
N ILE A 40 1.16 -1.47 -29.10
CA ILE A 40 2.10 -1.80 -30.17
C ILE A 40 1.60 -3.08 -30.83
N ALA A 41 1.66 -3.16 -32.16
CA ALA A 41 1.40 -4.41 -32.84
C ALA A 41 2.56 -5.38 -32.56
N GLY A 42 2.27 -6.65 -32.23
CA GLY A 42 3.32 -7.65 -31.96
C GLY A 42 4.25 -7.94 -33.15
N SER A 43 3.88 -7.48 -34.35
CA SER A 43 4.67 -7.55 -35.57
C SER A 43 5.55 -6.32 -35.84
N GLU A 44 5.43 -5.27 -35.03
CA GLU A 44 6.17 -4.02 -35.20
C GLU A 44 7.32 -3.90 -34.20
N PRO A 45 8.39 -3.17 -34.55
CA PRO A 45 9.47 -2.90 -33.63
C PRO A 45 8.96 -2.08 -32.44
N VAL A 46 9.25 -2.56 -31.24
CA VAL A 46 9.01 -1.86 -29.98
C VAL A 46 9.98 -0.69 -29.89
N ILE A 47 9.48 0.51 -29.57
CA ILE A 47 10.32 1.68 -29.31
C ILE A 47 10.19 2.04 -27.82
N LEU A 48 11.28 1.91 -27.08
CA LEU A 48 11.39 2.36 -25.69
C LEU A 48 12.27 3.60 -25.61
N SER A 49 12.06 4.43 -24.60
CA SER A 49 12.95 5.55 -24.31
C SER A 49 13.70 5.32 -23.00
N LEU A 50 15.01 5.47 -23.03
CA LEU A 50 15.84 5.55 -21.83
C LEU A 50 15.98 7.02 -21.46
N LEU A 51 15.41 7.40 -20.32
CA LEU A 51 15.56 8.72 -19.73
C LEU A 51 16.78 8.73 -18.81
N LEU A 52 17.73 9.62 -19.08
CA LEU A 52 18.89 9.89 -18.25
C LEU A 52 18.66 11.23 -17.55
N THR A 53 18.69 11.25 -16.22
CA THR A 53 18.52 12.48 -15.42
C THR A 53 19.75 12.70 -14.54
N ASN A 54 20.28 13.92 -14.54
CA ASN A 54 21.37 14.29 -13.64
C ASN A 54 20.82 14.98 -12.39
N ASP A 55 20.64 14.20 -11.33
CA ASP A 55 20.17 14.69 -10.03
C ASP A 55 21.31 15.27 -9.16
N GLY A 56 22.53 15.35 -9.68
CA GLY A 56 23.71 15.87 -8.98
C GLY A 56 23.99 17.34 -9.23
N ASP A 57 24.98 17.87 -8.50
CA ASP A 57 25.32 19.31 -8.50
C ASP A 57 26.41 19.70 -9.52
N SER A 58 26.92 18.74 -10.30
CA SER A 58 27.93 18.98 -11.34
C SER A 58 27.51 18.38 -12.69
N ALA A 59 28.05 18.91 -13.78
CA ALA A 59 27.80 18.35 -15.11
C ALA A 59 28.47 16.97 -15.23
N VAL A 60 27.74 16.01 -15.80
CA VAL A 60 28.20 14.61 -15.96
C VAL A 60 28.08 14.20 -17.41
N THR A 61 29.16 13.64 -17.97
CA THR A 61 29.15 13.02 -19.30
C THR A 61 28.92 11.52 -19.15
N GLN A 62 27.81 11.03 -19.71
CA GLN A 62 27.37 9.65 -19.61
C GLN A 62 27.49 8.96 -20.98
N PRO A 63 28.19 7.81 -21.07
CA PRO A 63 28.15 6.98 -22.28
C PRO A 63 26.76 6.35 -22.44
N VAL A 64 26.26 6.37 -23.68
CA VAL A 64 24.96 5.82 -24.04
C VAL A 64 25.17 4.45 -24.72
N PRO A 65 24.74 3.33 -24.13
CA PRO A 65 24.95 2.00 -24.69
C PRO A 65 24.42 1.86 -26.12
N ALA A 66 25.15 1.15 -26.99
CA ALA A 66 24.70 0.88 -28.35
C ALA A 66 23.48 -0.06 -28.40
N SER A 67 23.34 -0.92 -27.39
CA SER A 67 22.21 -1.81 -27.21
C SER A 67 21.82 -1.94 -25.73
N LEU A 68 20.57 -2.31 -25.49
CA LEU A 68 20.00 -2.54 -24.18
C LEU A 68 19.51 -3.98 -24.07
N GLY A 69 20.06 -4.73 -23.13
CA GLY A 69 19.63 -6.11 -22.83
C GLY A 69 18.47 -6.11 -21.85
N LEU A 70 17.33 -6.63 -22.27
CA LEU A 70 16.08 -6.65 -21.53
C LEU A 70 15.55 -8.08 -21.35
N VAL A 71 14.65 -8.27 -20.39
CA VAL A 71 13.84 -9.47 -20.24
C VAL A 71 12.37 -9.11 -20.37
N ALA A 72 11.68 -9.71 -21.34
CA ALA A 72 10.24 -9.56 -21.53
C ALA A 72 9.49 -10.71 -20.85
N ARG A 73 8.49 -10.38 -20.03
CA ARG A 73 7.71 -11.32 -19.23
C ARG A 73 6.23 -11.28 -19.61
N LEU A 74 5.66 -12.45 -19.87
CA LEU A 74 4.23 -12.68 -20.11
C LEU A 74 3.77 -13.88 -19.27
N GLY A 75 3.11 -13.63 -18.14
CA GLY A 75 2.78 -14.68 -17.17
C GLY A 75 4.04 -15.36 -16.62
N GLN A 76 4.18 -16.67 -16.84
CA GLN A 76 5.35 -17.47 -16.43
C GLN A 76 6.46 -17.53 -17.50
N ARG A 77 6.20 -17.01 -18.71
CA ARG A 77 7.19 -16.99 -19.80
C ARG A 77 8.08 -15.76 -19.66
N ALA A 78 9.40 -15.96 -19.71
CA ALA A 78 10.41 -14.90 -19.71
C ALA A 78 11.41 -15.15 -20.83
N ASP A 79 11.56 -14.20 -21.75
CA ASP A 79 12.50 -14.27 -22.86
C ASP A 79 13.40 -13.03 -22.90
N ALA A 80 14.65 -13.23 -23.32
CA ALA A 80 15.60 -12.13 -23.51
C ALA A 80 15.24 -11.32 -24.76
N VAL A 81 15.36 -10.00 -24.66
CA VAL A 81 15.11 -9.03 -25.74
C VAL A 81 16.28 -8.07 -25.80
N THR A 82 16.74 -7.73 -26.99
CA THR A 82 17.79 -6.72 -27.17
C THR A 82 17.27 -5.60 -28.04
N LEU A 83 17.32 -4.36 -27.53
CA LEU A 83 16.95 -3.17 -28.30
C LEU A 83 18.21 -2.41 -28.71
N ALA A 84 18.23 -1.89 -29.94
CA ALA A 84 19.34 -1.10 -30.47
C ALA A 84 19.06 0.40 -30.30
N ARG A 85 20.08 1.17 -29.96
CA ARG A 85 19.98 2.64 -29.89
C ARG A 85 19.62 3.20 -31.25
N SER A 86 18.75 4.20 -31.29
CA SER A 86 18.42 4.92 -32.54
C SER A 86 19.68 5.51 -33.18
N ALA A 87 19.75 5.48 -34.51
CA ALA A 87 20.88 6.00 -35.29
C ALA A 87 21.10 7.50 -35.08
N ASP A 88 20.03 8.24 -34.78
CA ASP A 88 20.08 9.69 -34.56
C ASP A 88 20.51 10.07 -33.13
N ALA A 89 20.67 9.09 -32.23
CA ALA A 89 21.05 9.34 -30.85
C ALA A 89 22.58 9.32 -30.65
N PRO A 90 23.14 10.29 -29.90
CA PRO A 90 24.58 10.42 -29.69
C PRO A 90 25.15 9.27 -28.86
N ALA A 91 26.46 9.02 -29.02
CA ALA A 91 27.17 7.99 -28.26
C ALA A 91 27.46 8.38 -26.81
N GLU A 92 27.52 9.67 -26.54
CA GLU A 92 27.74 10.24 -25.22
C GLU A 92 26.85 11.46 -25.06
N VAL A 93 26.34 11.67 -23.86
CA VAL A 93 25.52 12.84 -23.52
C VAL A 93 26.15 13.52 -22.32
N THR A 94 26.35 14.83 -22.42
CA THR A 94 26.75 15.66 -21.27
C THR A 94 25.52 16.34 -20.69
N LEU A 95 25.21 16.04 -19.44
CA LEU A 95 24.07 16.57 -18.70
C LEU A 95 24.55 17.55 -17.65
N ALA A 96 24.11 18.81 -17.73
CA ALA A 96 24.27 19.78 -16.65
C ALA A 96 23.44 19.34 -15.42
N PRO A 97 23.69 19.90 -14.21
CA PRO A 97 22.85 19.68 -13.04
C PRO A 97 21.36 19.94 -13.34
N GLY A 98 20.49 18.99 -13.01
CA GLY A 98 19.05 19.04 -13.27
C GLY A 98 18.65 18.86 -14.75
N ALA A 99 19.60 18.65 -15.66
CA ALA A 99 19.31 18.37 -17.06
C ALA A 99 18.95 16.89 -17.27
N TRP A 100 18.23 16.62 -18.34
CA TRP A 100 17.84 15.27 -18.74
C TRP A 100 18.05 15.07 -20.24
N ALA A 101 18.20 13.81 -20.64
CA ALA A 101 18.21 13.41 -22.04
C ALA A 101 17.39 12.14 -22.24
N ARG A 102 16.72 12.07 -23.39
CA ARG A 102 15.88 10.95 -23.78
C ARG A 102 16.49 10.26 -24.99
N ILE A 103 16.79 8.96 -24.85
CA ILE A 103 17.40 8.15 -25.88
C ILE A 103 16.42 7.06 -26.32
N ALA A 104 16.06 7.04 -27.60
CA ALA A 104 15.21 6.01 -28.15
C ALA A 104 16.00 4.71 -28.46
N TYR A 105 15.42 3.58 -28.08
CA TYR A 105 15.88 2.23 -28.41
C TYR A 105 14.77 1.48 -29.13
N SER A 106 15.11 0.72 -30.17
CA SER A 106 14.16 -0.02 -31.01
C SER A 106 14.57 -1.47 -31.22
N GLY A 107 13.61 -2.39 -31.27
CA GLY A 107 13.85 -3.81 -31.51
C GLY A 107 12.57 -4.65 -31.50
N MET A 108 12.69 -5.91 -31.91
CA MET A 108 11.55 -6.83 -32.02
C MET A 108 11.30 -7.57 -30.70
N LEU A 109 10.03 -7.74 -30.35
CA LEU A 109 9.64 -8.64 -29.27
C LEU A 109 9.68 -10.11 -29.74
N PRO A 110 9.89 -11.07 -28.81
CA PRO A 110 9.85 -12.49 -29.12
C PRO A 110 8.47 -12.91 -29.67
N PRO A 111 8.42 -13.86 -30.61
CA PRO A 111 7.17 -14.28 -31.22
C PRO A 111 6.19 -14.88 -30.21
N GLY A 112 4.91 -14.59 -30.42
CA GLY A 112 3.81 -15.09 -29.59
C GLY A 112 3.64 -14.37 -28.25
N MET A 113 4.31 -13.22 -28.05
CA MET A 113 4.03 -12.35 -26.92
C MET A 113 2.95 -11.33 -27.29
N THR A 114 1.70 -11.65 -26.96
CA THR A 114 0.53 -10.76 -27.13
C THR A 114 -0.16 -10.57 -25.78
N GLY A 115 -0.56 -9.35 -25.47
CA GLY A 115 -1.18 -8.95 -24.20
C GLY A 115 -0.32 -7.97 -23.41
N PHE A 116 -0.51 -7.93 -22.09
CA PHE A 116 0.29 -7.10 -21.19
C PHE A 116 1.64 -7.78 -20.92
N ILE A 117 2.73 -7.18 -21.41
CA ILE A 117 4.09 -7.66 -21.27
C ILE A 117 4.87 -6.70 -20.39
N VAL A 118 5.58 -7.21 -19.38
CA VAL A 118 6.51 -6.40 -18.59
C VAL A 118 7.92 -6.59 -19.15
N VAL A 119 8.57 -5.50 -19.52
CA VAL A 119 9.95 -5.48 -20.00
C VAL A 119 10.83 -4.83 -18.94
N GLN A 120 11.89 -5.52 -18.54
CA GLN A 120 12.80 -5.07 -17.49
C GLN A 120 14.24 -5.10 -17.98
N ASP A 121 15.03 -4.11 -17.57
CA ASP A 121 16.48 -4.10 -17.78
C ASP A 121 17.15 -5.27 -17.06
N THR A 122 17.99 -6.02 -17.77
CA THR A 122 18.71 -7.19 -17.22
C THR A 122 19.64 -6.79 -16.07
N SER A 123 20.15 -5.56 -16.07
CA SER A 123 20.97 -5.03 -14.96
C SER A 123 20.14 -4.59 -13.76
N GLY A 124 18.83 -4.42 -13.92
CA GLY A 124 17.92 -3.87 -12.91
C GLY A 124 18.04 -2.36 -12.68
N ALA A 125 19.01 -1.67 -13.30
CA ALA A 125 19.31 -0.27 -13.02
C ALA A 125 18.24 0.70 -13.54
N SER A 126 17.60 0.38 -14.67
CA SER A 126 16.69 1.29 -15.38
C SER A 126 15.20 1.03 -15.11
N GLY A 127 14.87 0.10 -14.21
CA GLY A 127 13.50 -0.27 -13.85
C GLY A 127 12.80 -1.20 -14.83
N ALA A 128 11.47 -1.32 -14.70
CA ALA A 128 10.60 -2.15 -15.53
C ALA A 128 9.43 -1.34 -16.10
N VAL A 129 8.99 -1.71 -17.29
CA VAL A 129 7.93 -1.03 -18.05
C VAL A 129 6.90 -2.03 -18.53
N ALA A 130 5.61 -1.70 -18.41
CA ALA A 130 4.53 -2.50 -18.98
C ALA A 130 4.17 -2.03 -20.39
N LEU A 131 4.03 -2.98 -21.31
CA LEU A 131 3.65 -2.78 -22.70
C LEU A 131 2.34 -3.51 -22.99
N GLN A 132 1.41 -2.83 -23.65
CA GLN A 132 0.23 -3.48 -24.24
C GLN A 132 0.55 -3.86 -25.68
N VAL A 133 0.62 -5.16 -25.97
CA VAL A 133 0.92 -5.67 -27.31
C VAL A 133 -0.30 -6.37 -27.90
N SER A 134 -0.79 -5.85 -29.02
CA SER A 134 -1.93 -6.40 -29.74
C SER A 134 -1.48 -7.37 -30.84
N ALA A 135 -2.29 -8.39 -31.11
CA ALA A 135 -2.04 -9.32 -32.23
C ALA A 135 -2.24 -8.65 -33.60
N GLU A 136 -2.90 -7.49 -33.64
CA GLU A 136 -3.28 -6.79 -34.87
C GLU A 136 -2.98 -5.28 -34.73
N ALA A 137 -2.50 -4.67 -35.82
CA ALA A 137 -2.22 -3.23 -35.86
C ALA A 137 -3.52 -2.44 -35.74
N ALA A 138 -3.60 -1.56 -34.73
CA ALA A 138 -4.79 -0.73 -34.53
C ALA A 138 -4.93 0.29 -35.68
N PRO A 139 -6.12 0.46 -36.29
CA PRO A 139 -6.34 1.53 -37.26
C PRO A 139 -6.30 2.91 -36.56
N PRO A 140 -5.91 3.98 -37.28
CA PRO A 140 -5.85 5.32 -36.69
C PRO A 140 -7.26 5.84 -36.42
N THR A 141 -7.67 5.91 -35.15
CA THR A 141 -8.96 6.48 -34.76
C THR A 141 -8.89 8.00 -34.77
N SER A 142 -9.49 8.64 -35.77
CA SER A 142 -9.87 10.05 -35.69
C SER A 142 -11.05 10.19 -34.72
N ALA A 143 -10.96 11.13 -33.79
CA ALA A 143 -12.09 11.54 -32.98
C ALA A 143 -13.18 12.17 -33.86
N ALA A 144 -14.36 11.57 -33.93
CA ALA A 144 -15.57 12.22 -34.39
C ALA A 144 -16.80 11.64 -33.66
N GLU A 145 -17.60 12.57 -33.18
CA GLU A 145 -18.84 12.49 -32.41
C GLU A 145 -19.85 11.44 -32.88
N THR A 146 -20.56 10.82 -31.92
CA THR A 146 -22.03 10.75 -31.98
C THR A 146 -22.61 10.52 -30.58
N ALA A 147 -23.04 11.61 -29.93
CA ALA A 147 -23.93 11.57 -28.79
C ALA A 147 -25.38 11.44 -29.30
N GLY A 148 -25.99 10.28 -29.10
CA GLY A 148 -27.42 10.04 -29.28
C GLY A 148 -28.16 10.25 -27.95
N ALA A 149 -29.04 11.24 -27.94
CA ALA A 149 -29.84 11.67 -26.80
C ALA A 149 -30.90 10.65 -26.35
N VAL A 150 -31.21 10.64 -25.05
CA VAL A 150 -32.58 10.45 -24.55
C VAL A 150 -32.82 11.44 -23.39
N ALA A 151 -33.86 12.26 -23.57
CA ALA A 151 -34.25 13.35 -22.68
C ALA A 151 -35.13 12.85 -21.51
N GLY A 152 -35.12 13.62 -20.41
CA GLY A 152 -36.00 13.42 -19.25
C GLY A 152 -35.87 14.50 -18.17
N SER A 153 -36.31 15.72 -18.51
CA SER A 153 -36.89 16.77 -17.65
C SER A 153 -36.42 16.97 -16.20
N ALA A 154 -35.86 18.15 -15.91
CA ALA A 154 -36.34 19.00 -14.81
C ALA A 154 -35.83 20.45 -15.00
N SER A 155 -36.76 21.39 -15.00
CA SER A 155 -36.60 22.83 -15.22
C SER A 155 -36.43 23.61 -13.91
N ALA A 156 -35.50 24.57 -13.86
CA ALA A 156 -35.55 25.76 -13.00
C ALA A 156 -34.64 26.87 -13.57
N PRO A 157 -34.92 28.16 -13.31
CA PRO A 157 -34.78 29.23 -14.30
C PRO A 157 -33.46 30.02 -14.28
N ALA A 158 -33.29 30.77 -15.36
CA ALA A 158 -32.19 31.64 -15.71
C ALA A 158 -31.92 32.79 -14.73
N GLY A 159 -30.64 33.09 -14.56
CA GLY A 159 -30.13 34.37 -14.08
C GLY A 159 -28.98 34.79 -14.99
N ASP A 160 -29.24 35.80 -15.81
CA ASP A 160 -28.29 36.48 -16.70
C ASP A 160 -27.12 37.08 -15.93
N ALA A 161 -25.90 36.92 -16.46
CA ALA A 161 -24.90 37.97 -16.58
C ALA A 161 -23.67 37.47 -17.34
N SER A 162 -23.60 37.78 -18.64
CA SER A 162 -22.30 38.06 -19.28
C SER A 162 -21.88 39.48 -18.93
N PRO A 163 -20.57 39.76 -18.97
CA PRO A 163 -20.16 40.75 -19.96
C PRO A 163 -18.99 40.24 -20.82
N SER A 164 -19.14 40.51 -22.11
CA SER A 164 -18.11 40.47 -23.12
C SER A 164 -17.04 41.55 -22.89
N GLY A 165 -15.80 41.23 -23.25
CA GLY A 165 -14.76 42.22 -23.53
C GLY A 165 -13.68 41.62 -24.43
N ALA A 166 -13.75 41.96 -25.73
CA ALA A 166 -12.74 41.73 -26.76
C ALA A 166 -11.36 42.30 -26.34
N GLY A 167 -10.20 41.89 -26.83
CA GLY A 167 -9.78 41.03 -27.93
C GLY A 167 -8.34 41.43 -28.28
N ALA A 168 -7.48 40.48 -28.65
CA ALA A 168 -6.30 40.70 -29.48
C ALA A 168 -5.64 39.35 -29.79
N ALA A 169 -5.72 38.94 -31.04
CA ALA A 169 -4.92 37.85 -31.59
C ALA A 169 -3.59 38.39 -32.11
N THR A 170 -2.48 37.70 -31.85
CA THR A 170 -1.36 37.51 -32.79
C THR A 170 -0.60 36.23 -32.38
N PRO A 171 -0.11 35.41 -33.32
CA PRO A 171 0.12 33.97 -33.12
C PRO A 171 1.59 33.61 -32.92
N GLY A 172 1.84 32.43 -32.36
CA GLY A 172 3.14 31.75 -32.43
C GLY A 172 3.69 31.36 -31.05
N GLY A 173 3.64 30.06 -30.76
CA GLY A 173 4.28 29.47 -29.59
C GLY A 173 3.71 28.08 -29.36
N GLY A 174 4.53 27.06 -29.63
CA GLY A 174 4.13 25.66 -29.71
C GLY A 174 3.30 25.17 -28.54
N GLU A 175 2.39 24.26 -28.83
CA GLU A 175 1.66 23.47 -27.86
C GLU A 175 2.65 22.88 -26.85
N ALA A 176 2.70 23.48 -25.67
CA ALA A 176 3.07 22.78 -24.47
C ALA A 176 1.99 21.71 -24.27
N GLY A 177 2.22 20.54 -24.86
CA GLY A 177 1.45 19.34 -24.56
C GLY A 177 1.41 19.23 -23.05
N ALA A 178 0.19 19.27 -22.50
CA ALA A 178 -0.05 19.17 -21.07
C ALA A 178 0.73 17.96 -20.56
N ALA A 179 1.83 18.22 -19.84
CA ALA A 179 2.58 17.20 -19.14
C ALA A 179 1.58 16.55 -18.18
N GLY A 180 1.08 15.38 -18.55
CA GLY A 180 0.18 14.62 -17.70
C GLY A 180 0.89 14.42 -16.38
N SER A 181 0.36 15.00 -15.30
CA SER A 181 0.91 14.83 -13.96
C SER A 181 1.16 13.33 -13.74
N PRO A 182 2.35 12.92 -13.27
CA PRO A 182 2.64 11.51 -13.08
C PRO A 182 1.54 10.89 -12.21
N ARG A 183 0.90 9.83 -12.71
CA ARG A 183 -0.10 9.08 -11.96
C ARG A 183 0.60 8.43 -10.76
N ARG A 184 0.49 9.07 -9.60
CA ARG A 184 1.02 8.53 -8.33
C ARG A 184 0.20 7.30 -7.95
N SER A 185 0.87 6.21 -7.63
CA SER A 185 0.24 5.03 -7.03
C SER A 185 -0.17 5.32 -5.59
N ALA A 186 -1.05 4.52 -5.01
CA ALA A 186 -1.45 4.65 -3.60
C ALA A 186 -0.22 4.60 -2.66
N ARG A 187 0.78 3.75 -2.96
CA ARG A 187 2.02 3.67 -2.19
C ARG A 187 2.88 4.93 -2.34
N ASP A 188 2.90 5.57 -3.50
CA ASP A 188 3.60 6.86 -3.68
C ASP A 188 2.95 7.98 -2.85
N LEU A 189 1.68 7.80 -2.49
CA LEU A 189 0.95 8.65 -1.55
C LEU A 189 1.05 8.16 -0.10
N GLY A 190 1.91 7.18 0.21
CA GLY A 190 2.02 6.61 1.55
C GLY A 190 0.76 5.92 2.06
N LEU A 191 -0.18 5.59 1.17
CA LEU A 191 -1.45 4.94 1.50
C LEU A 191 -1.33 3.42 1.36
N MET A 192 -1.68 2.73 2.43
CA MET A 192 -1.54 1.28 2.57
C MET A 192 -2.76 0.71 3.30
N ALA A 193 -2.92 -0.61 3.25
CA ALA A 193 -3.89 -1.29 4.13
C ALA A 193 -3.37 -1.32 5.57
N ASN A 194 -4.27 -1.22 6.55
CA ASN A 194 -3.92 -1.26 7.97
C ASN A 194 -4.32 -2.58 8.63
N GLU A 195 -5.57 -2.99 8.43
CA GLU A 195 -6.14 -4.28 8.84
C GLU A 195 -6.81 -4.94 7.61
N PRO A 196 -7.25 -6.21 7.69
CA PRO A 196 -7.89 -6.87 6.56
C PRO A 196 -9.12 -6.10 6.05
N ILE A 197 -9.31 -6.14 4.74
CA ILE A 197 -10.47 -5.52 4.05
C ILE A 197 -11.31 -6.65 3.47
N TYR A 198 -12.54 -6.80 3.94
CA TYR A 198 -13.39 -7.92 3.56
C TYR A 198 -14.88 -7.59 3.62
N PHE A 199 -15.69 -8.44 2.98
CA PHE A 199 -17.14 -8.50 3.10
C PHE A 199 -17.57 -9.96 3.17
N SER A 200 -18.26 -10.33 4.26
CA SER A 200 -18.70 -11.71 4.50
C SER A 200 -20.16 -11.76 4.96
N VAL A 201 -20.89 -12.77 4.50
CA VAL A 201 -22.30 -13.01 4.83
C VAL A 201 -22.46 -14.34 5.53
N GLY A 202 -23.33 -14.41 6.51
CA GLY A 202 -23.64 -15.67 7.18
C GLY A 202 -24.60 -15.48 8.34
N GLY A 203 -24.39 -16.23 9.42
CA GLY A 203 -25.23 -16.12 10.60
C GLY A 203 -25.02 -17.22 11.63
N GLY A 204 -25.93 -17.20 12.61
CA GLY A 204 -26.06 -18.14 13.71
C GLY A 204 -26.84 -17.44 14.81
N GLY A 205 -28.18 -17.49 14.76
CA GLY A 205 -29.08 -16.60 15.53
C GLY A 205 -29.84 -15.59 14.65
N GLY A 206 -29.39 -15.37 13.42
CA GLY A 206 -29.99 -14.51 12.40
C GLY A 206 -29.03 -14.34 11.23
N ARG A 207 -29.53 -14.02 10.03
CA ARG A 207 -28.68 -13.76 8.85
C ARG A 207 -28.13 -12.34 8.92
N ASN A 208 -26.82 -12.17 8.81
CA ASN A 208 -26.17 -10.87 8.79
C ASN A 208 -24.99 -10.86 7.80
N ALA A 209 -24.50 -9.66 7.48
CA ALA A 209 -23.20 -9.47 6.86
C ALA A 209 -22.27 -8.72 7.82
N ARG A 210 -20.97 -9.03 7.76
CA ARG A 210 -19.92 -8.26 8.43
C ARG A 210 -18.89 -7.86 7.39
N PHE A 211 -18.52 -6.59 7.39
CA PHE A 211 -17.49 -6.07 6.49
C PHE A 211 -16.59 -5.09 7.21
N GLN A 212 -15.38 -4.96 6.68
CA GLN A 212 -14.36 -4.09 7.22
C GLN A 212 -13.63 -3.35 6.11
N PHE A 213 -13.43 -2.07 6.33
CA PHE A 213 -12.56 -1.23 5.53
C PHE A 213 -11.44 -0.69 6.43
N SER A 214 -10.19 -0.72 5.97
CA SER A 214 -9.07 -0.32 6.81
C SER A 214 -7.87 0.16 6.01
N LEU A 215 -7.49 1.42 6.22
CA LEU A 215 -6.34 2.05 5.57
C LEU A 215 -5.45 2.73 6.61
N LYS A 216 -4.16 2.81 6.29
CA LYS A 216 -3.19 3.67 6.96
C LYS A 216 -2.49 4.55 5.95
N TYR A 217 -2.17 5.76 6.39
CA TYR A 217 -1.46 6.78 5.66
C TYR A 217 -0.22 7.17 6.44
N ARG A 218 0.93 7.12 5.77
CA ARG A 218 2.22 7.55 6.28
C ARG A 218 2.57 8.91 5.67
N PRO A 219 2.37 10.03 6.39
CA PRO A 219 2.56 11.37 5.83
C PRO A 219 4.01 11.71 5.49
N PHE A 220 4.97 11.07 6.16
CA PHE A 220 6.40 11.32 5.96
C PHE A 220 7.16 9.99 5.85
N GLY A 221 8.18 9.94 5.00
CA GLY A 221 9.01 8.75 4.82
C GLY A 221 8.64 7.92 3.58
N PRO A 222 9.22 6.73 3.44
CA PRO A 222 8.99 5.88 2.28
C PRO A 222 7.54 5.37 2.23
N GLY A 223 7.02 5.21 1.01
CA GLY A 223 5.68 4.64 0.75
C GLY A 223 5.53 3.15 1.07
N ASP A 224 6.57 2.55 1.65
CA ASP A 224 6.67 1.15 2.03
C ASP A 224 6.87 1.06 3.55
N ASP A 225 6.02 0.29 4.22
CA ASP A 225 6.04 0.09 5.67
C ASP A 225 7.00 -1.02 6.11
N THR A 226 7.63 -1.73 5.18
CA THR A 226 8.72 -2.67 5.46
C THR A 226 10.03 -1.95 5.77
N VAL A 227 10.16 -0.68 5.36
CA VAL A 227 11.35 0.14 5.58
C VAL A 227 11.08 1.20 6.63
N GLY A 228 11.88 1.17 7.71
CA GLY A 228 11.87 2.21 8.74
C GLY A 228 12.39 3.55 8.20
N GLY A 229 11.82 4.64 8.69
CA GLY A 229 12.31 5.98 8.38
C GLY A 229 13.67 6.26 9.00
N GLU A 230 14.44 7.15 8.38
CA GLU A 230 15.71 7.68 8.92
C GLU A 230 15.46 8.46 10.22
N HIS A 231 14.31 9.12 10.31
CA HIS A 231 13.89 9.89 11.48
C HIS A 231 12.60 9.34 12.09
N TRP A 232 12.42 9.49 13.41
CA TRP A 232 11.28 8.92 14.13
C TRP A 232 9.92 9.42 13.62
N TRP A 233 9.79 10.69 13.20
CA TRP A 233 8.53 11.24 12.68
C TRP A 233 8.11 10.66 11.34
N GLN A 234 9.06 10.03 10.63
CA GLN A 234 8.76 9.31 9.40
C GLN A 234 8.07 7.98 9.69
N ASP A 235 8.08 7.45 10.91
CA ASP A 235 7.40 6.20 11.26
C ASP A 235 6.02 6.45 11.91
N VAL A 236 5.45 7.64 11.71
CA VAL A 236 4.10 8.01 12.16
C VAL A 236 3.07 7.62 11.09
N TYR A 237 1.98 7.01 11.53
CA TYR A 237 0.87 6.56 10.70
C TYR A 237 -0.44 7.15 11.23
N LEU A 238 -1.25 7.64 10.31
CA LEU A 238 -2.67 7.92 10.53
C LEU A 238 -3.44 6.74 9.96
N ALA A 239 -4.31 6.11 10.73
CA ALA A 239 -5.11 4.99 10.24
C ALA A 239 -6.58 5.22 10.51
N TYR A 240 -7.40 4.56 9.68
CA TYR A 240 -8.83 4.52 9.83
C TYR A 240 -9.30 3.10 9.52
N THR A 241 -9.89 2.46 10.52
CA THR A 241 -10.63 1.21 10.35
C THR A 241 -12.11 1.47 10.59
N GLN A 242 -12.97 0.87 9.78
CA GLN A 242 -14.40 0.83 10.02
C GLN A 242 -14.88 -0.60 9.90
N THR A 243 -15.65 -1.08 10.88
CA THR A 243 -16.26 -2.40 10.86
C THR A 243 -17.76 -2.25 11.03
N SER A 244 -18.55 -2.87 10.16
CA SER A 244 -20.00 -2.79 10.21
C SER A 244 -20.62 -4.18 10.21
N VAL A 245 -21.68 -4.34 11.01
CA VAL A 245 -22.57 -5.50 10.99
C VAL A 245 -23.90 -5.05 10.38
N TRP A 246 -24.29 -5.71 9.30
CA TRP A 246 -25.52 -5.44 8.57
C TRP A 246 -26.53 -6.55 8.85
N ASP A 247 -27.66 -6.20 9.45
CA ASP A 247 -28.76 -7.14 9.67
C ASP A 247 -29.45 -7.44 8.33
N LEU A 248 -29.39 -8.70 7.90
CA LEU A 248 -30.02 -9.20 6.67
C LEU A 248 -31.24 -10.08 6.95
N HIS A 249 -31.63 -10.18 8.21
CA HIS A 249 -32.74 -10.96 8.73
C HIS A 249 -33.96 -10.07 8.95
N SER A 250 -33.78 -8.93 9.62
CA SER A 250 -34.87 -8.04 10.01
C SER A 250 -35.48 -7.27 8.83
N ASP A 251 -36.68 -6.73 9.06
CA ASP A 251 -37.38 -5.88 8.10
C ASP A 251 -36.55 -4.65 7.73
N SER A 252 -36.61 -4.27 6.45
CA SER A 252 -35.78 -3.21 5.85
C SER A 252 -34.27 -3.40 5.91
N LYS A 253 -33.77 -4.46 6.55
CA LYS A 253 -32.35 -4.86 6.60
C LYS A 253 -31.46 -3.69 7.02
N PRO A 254 -31.62 -3.14 8.24
CA PRO A 254 -30.83 -2.01 8.71
C PRO A 254 -29.39 -2.44 9.04
N PHE A 255 -28.45 -1.49 9.04
CA PHE A 255 -27.19 -1.73 9.74
C PHE A 255 -27.47 -1.88 11.23
N TYR A 256 -26.92 -2.94 11.82
CA TYR A 256 -27.08 -3.23 13.24
C TYR A 256 -26.12 -2.40 14.09
N ASP A 257 -24.85 -2.38 13.68
CA ASP A 257 -23.84 -1.53 14.32
C ASP A 257 -22.71 -1.20 13.34
N SER A 258 -22.05 -0.05 13.53
CA SER A 258 -20.88 0.36 12.77
C SER A 258 -19.86 1.00 13.70
N SER A 259 -18.69 0.41 13.85
CA SER A 259 -17.59 0.95 14.65
C SER A 259 -16.60 1.72 13.76
N TYR A 260 -16.31 2.96 14.16
CA TYR A 260 -15.41 3.91 13.53
C TYR A 260 -14.14 4.04 14.37
N ARG A 261 -13.00 3.61 13.82
CA ARG A 261 -11.72 3.48 14.55
C ARG A 261 -10.57 4.27 13.91
N PRO A 262 -10.54 5.61 14.03
CA PRO A 262 -9.36 6.38 13.67
C PRO A 262 -8.24 6.21 14.69
N SER A 263 -6.98 6.16 14.23
CA SER A 263 -5.81 6.13 15.10
C SER A 263 -4.64 6.93 14.56
N ILE A 264 -3.78 7.37 15.48
CA ILE A 264 -2.45 7.89 15.21
C ILE A 264 -1.44 7.03 15.95
N SER A 265 -0.43 6.54 15.26
CA SER A 265 0.56 5.64 15.86
C SER A 265 1.95 5.86 15.31
N TYR A 266 2.94 5.59 16.13
CA TYR A 266 4.30 5.33 15.69
C TYR A 266 4.46 3.82 15.51
N ALA A 267 4.99 3.37 14.38
CA ALA A 267 5.14 1.94 14.11
C ALA A 267 6.41 1.60 13.31
N ARG A 268 7.07 0.51 13.71
CA ARG A 268 8.15 -0.14 12.96
C ARG A 268 7.87 -1.64 12.90
N HIS A 269 7.59 -2.14 11.70
CA HIS A 269 7.30 -3.57 11.51
C HIS A 269 8.56 -4.42 11.68
N ASP A 270 9.73 -3.91 11.30
CA ASP A 270 11.03 -4.54 11.60
C ASP A 270 11.93 -3.58 12.38
N ALA A 271 12.23 -3.94 13.62
CA ALA A 271 13.14 -3.21 14.51
C ALA A 271 14.61 -3.62 14.34
N GLY A 272 14.94 -4.51 13.39
CA GLY A 272 16.28 -5.03 13.16
C GLY A 272 16.77 -5.99 14.23
N SER A 273 15.89 -6.43 15.13
CA SER A 273 16.21 -7.30 16.26
C SER A 273 15.32 -8.54 16.28
N ARG A 274 15.77 -9.57 17.01
CA ARG A 274 14.99 -10.79 17.24
C ARG A 274 14.73 -10.98 18.72
N ILE A 275 13.50 -11.34 19.07
CA ILE A 275 13.05 -11.66 20.42
C ILE A 275 12.38 -13.03 20.38
N LEU A 276 12.75 -13.94 21.29
CA LEU A 276 12.24 -15.33 21.32
C LEU A 276 12.37 -16.05 19.95
N GLY A 277 13.41 -15.70 19.18
CA GLY A 277 13.67 -16.26 17.84
C GLY A 277 12.82 -15.69 16.70
N GLY A 278 11.87 -14.79 16.97
CA GLY A 278 11.07 -14.09 15.95
C GLY A 278 11.63 -12.70 15.63
N ARG A 279 11.43 -12.22 14.39
CA ARG A 279 11.68 -10.81 14.03
C ARG A 279 10.74 -9.92 14.84
N PHE A 280 11.29 -8.88 15.43
CA PHE A 280 10.54 -7.99 16.31
C PHE A 280 10.09 -6.72 15.57
N GLY A 281 8.82 -6.39 15.72
CA GLY A 281 8.21 -5.13 15.34
C GLY A 281 7.39 -4.56 16.48
N TYR A 282 6.91 -3.33 16.34
CA TYR A 282 6.03 -2.71 17.31
C TYR A 282 5.25 -1.54 16.72
N ALA A 283 4.09 -1.27 17.29
CA ALA A 283 3.32 -0.04 17.08
C ALA A 283 2.85 0.50 18.43
N GLY A 284 2.69 1.81 18.57
CA GLY A 284 2.08 2.41 19.75
C GLY A 284 1.50 3.77 19.44
N GLY A 285 0.40 4.12 20.10
CA GLY A 285 -0.31 5.35 19.79
C GLY A 285 -1.68 5.46 20.43
N PHE A 286 -2.49 6.35 19.88
CA PHE A 286 -3.84 6.64 20.33
C PHE A 286 -4.84 6.12 19.29
N GLU A 287 -5.90 5.49 19.76
CA GLU A 287 -7.02 5.07 18.92
C GLU A 287 -8.32 5.50 19.60
N HIS A 288 -9.20 6.11 18.81
CA HIS A 288 -10.58 6.33 19.19
C HIS A 288 -11.41 5.22 18.56
N GLU A 289 -12.42 4.72 19.26
CA GLU A 289 -13.42 3.81 18.71
C GLU A 289 -14.80 4.31 19.15
N SER A 290 -15.72 4.55 18.21
CA SER A 290 -17.12 4.86 18.53
C SER A 290 -18.06 4.22 17.53
N ASN A 291 -19.33 4.06 17.91
CA ASN A 291 -20.34 3.53 17.00
C ASN A 291 -21.12 4.59 16.21
N GLY A 292 -20.87 5.88 16.48
CA GLY A 292 -21.51 7.00 15.79
C GLY A 292 -23.01 7.14 16.06
N GLN A 293 -23.53 6.48 17.10
CA GLN A 293 -24.92 6.59 17.54
C GLN A 293 -25.05 7.67 18.63
N ASP A 294 -26.27 8.00 19.03
CA ASP A 294 -26.57 8.95 20.11
C ASP A 294 -27.41 8.29 21.22
N GLY A 295 -27.59 9.03 22.33
CA GLY A 295 -28.41 8.59 23.46
C GLY A 295 -27.93 7.27 24.08
N ASP A 296 -28.89 6.41 24.43
CA ASP A 296 -28.63 5.15 25.14
C ASP A 296 -27.88 4.10 24.29
N GLU A 297 -27.87 4.27 22.96
CA GLU A 297 -27.15 3.40 22.03
C GLU A 297 -25.73 3.91 21.74
N SER A 298 -25.37 5.12 22.17
CA SER A 298 -24.03 5.70 22.01
C SER A 298 -22.98 4.87 22.75
N ARG A 299 -21.91 4.50 22.05
CA ARG A 299 -20.74 3.85 22.64
C ARG A 299 -19.47 4.47 22.10
N SER A 300 -18.51 4.70 22.98
CA SER A 300 -17.20 5.21 22.62
C SER A 300 -16.13 4.88 23.65
N ILE A 301 -14.90 4.75 23.14
CA ILE A 301 -13.69 4.65 23.93
C ILE A 301 -12.55 5.42 23.27
N ASN A 302 -11.65 5.93 24.10
CA ASN A 302 -10.34 6.40 23.70
C ASN A 302 -9.28 5.54 24.38
N ILE A 303 -8.36 4.97 23.61
CA ILE A 303 -7.31 4.10 24.14
C ILE A 303 -5.92 4.62 23.80
N LEU A 304 -5.02 4.48 24.76
CA LEU A 304 -3.57 4.46 24.52
C LEU A 304 -3.17 3.00 24.35
N PHE A 305 -2.48 2.66 23.27
CA PHE A 305 -2.10 1.27 22.99
C PHE A 305 -0.61 1.08 22.70
N LEU A 306 -0.15 -0.13 22.97
CA LEU A 306 1.13 -0.70 22.54
C LEU A 306 0.87 -2.07 21.92
N ARG A 307 1.43 -2.31 20.74
CA ARG A 307 1.33 -3.56 20.00
C ARG A 307 2.72 -4.04 19.61
N PRO A 308 3.43 -4.81 20.46
CA PRO A 308 4.60 -5.55 20.00
C PRO A 308 4.17 -6.60 18.97
N GLU A 309 5.08 -6.94 18.06
CA GLU A 309 4.87 -7.92 17.01
C GLU A 309 6.07 -8.87 16.94
N LEU A 310 5.80 -10.17 16.95
CA LEU A 310 6.80 -11.22 16.76
C LEU A 310 6.43 -12.04 15.53
N ARG A 311 7.36 -12.10 14.57
CA ARG A 311 7.21 -12.87 13.33
C ARG A 311 8.25 -13.98 13.26
N TRP A 312 7.81 -15.22 13.34
CA TRP A 312 8.63 -16.39 13.06
C TRP A 312 8.39 -16.87 11.64
N GLY A 313 9.44 -17.37 11.00
CA GLY A 313 9.33 -17.78 9.60
C GLY A 313 9.72 -16.66 8.64
N ASP A 314 9.47 -16.91 7.36
CA ASP A 314 9.55 -15.92 6.29
C ASP A 314 8.74 -16.43 5.10
N LEU A 315 7.91 -15.59 4.49
CA LEU A 315 7.12 -15.98 3.33
C LEU A 315 7.98 -16.12 2.07
N GLU A 316 9.08 -15.38 1.97
CA GLU A 316 10.00 -15.45 0.83
C GLU A 316 10.83 -16.73 0.91
N ASP A 317 11.59 -16.90 1.99
CA ASP A 317 12.53 -18.02 2.13
C ASP A 317 11.86 -19.32 2.61
N LYS A 318 11.08 -19.23 3.69
CA LYS A 318 10.56 -20.42 4.39
C LYS A 318 9.17 -20.82 3.93
N ARG A 319 8.52 -19.98 3.13
CA ARG A 319 7.16 -20.18 2.59
C ARG A 319 6.07 -20.30 3.67
N TRP A 320 6.39 -19.93 4.91
CA TRP A 320 5.46 -19.86 6.03
C TRP A 320 5.86 -18.75 7.00
N GLN A 321 4.88 -18.15 7.67
CA GLN A 321 5.09 -17.17 8.73
C GLN A 321 4.05 -17.36 9.83
N VAL A 322 4.52 -17.33 11.07
CA VAL A 322 3.67 -17.20 12.27
C VAL A 322 3.85 -15.80 12.84
N THR A 323 2.76 -15.09 13.09
CA THR A 323 2.78 -13.74 13.65
C THR A 323 2.00 -13.72 14.95
N PHE A 324 2.60 -13.23 16.03
CA PHE A 324 1.92 -12.94 17.28
C PHE A 324 2.06 -11.44 17.58
N ALA A 325 0.94 -10.74 17.69
CA ALA A 325 0.92 -9.29 17.81
C ALA A 325 -0.16 -8.80 18.81
N PRO A 326 0.05 -9.00 20.12
CA PRO A 326 -0.92 -8.55 21.11
C PRO A 326 -1.00 -7.02 21.12
N LYS A 327 -2.20 -6.46 21.01
CA LYS A 327 -2.46 -5.03 21.24
C LYS A 327 -2.85 -4.86 22.70
N LEU A 328 -1.97 -4.32 23.52
CA LEU A 328 -2.23 -3.98 24.91
C LEU A 328 -2.67 -2.52 24.99
N TYR A 329 -3.65 -2.20 25.83
CA TYR A 329 -4.18 -0.84 25.89
C TYR A 329 -4.66 -0.43 27.28
N TYR A 330 -4.72 0.88 27.47
CA TYR A 330 -5.31 1.56 28.62
C TYR A 330 -6.41 2.50 28.14
N TYR A 331 -7.55 2.49 28.83
CA TYR A 331 -8.68 3.36 28.54
C TYR A 331 -8.40 4.77 29.09
N LEU A 332 -8.35 5.75 28.20
CA LEU A 332 -8.24 7.16 28.53
C LEU A 332 -9.61 7.78 28.80
N ASP A 333 -10.63 7.26 28.14
CA ASP A 333 -12.02 7.66 28.27
C ASP A 333 -12.91 6.50 27.79
N ASP A 334 -13.94 6.21 28.57
CA ASP A 334 -14.90 5.12 28.36
C ASP A 334 -16.29 5.50 28.92
N GLY A 335 -16.59 6.79 29.11
CA GLY A 335 -17.71 7.26 29.93
C GLY A 335 -19.09 6.69 29.55
N GLU A 336 -19.33 6.41 28.27
CA GLU A 336 -20.60 5.82 27.77
C GLU A 336 -20.73 4.31 28.05
N ASN A 337 -19.62 3.65 28.38
CA ASN A 337 -19.49 2.21 28.60
C ASN A 337 -18.37 1.96 29.64
N GLY A 338 -18.52 2.54 30.83
CA GLY A 338 -17.47 2.56 31.86
C GLY A 338 -17.13 1.21 32.50
N ASP A 339 -17.86 0.15 32.16
CA ASP A 339 -17.56 -1.24 32.54
C ASP A 339 -16.95 -2.04 31.37
N ILE A 340 -16.55 -1.40 30.27
CA ILE A 340 -16.07 -2.08 29.07
C ILE A 340 -14.86 -2.99 29.32
N ASP A 341 -14.01 -2.66 30.30
CA ASP A 341 -12.87 -3.47 30.69
C ASP A 341 -13.29 -4.85 31.23
N THR A 342 -14.45 -4.93 31.90
CA THR A 342 -15.04 -6.18 32.41
C THR A 342 -15.24 -7.18 31.27
N TRP A 343 -15.56 -6.68 30.07
CA TRP A 343 -15.93 -7.48 28.91
C TRP A 343 -14.80 -7.64 27.88
N ARG A 344 -14.08 -6.56 27.57
CA ARG A 344 -13.00 -6.54 26.55
C ARG A 344 -11.60 -6.65 27.14
N GLY A 345 -11.44 -6.28 28.41
CA GLY A 345 -10.16 -6.34 29.10
C GLY A 345 -9.23 -5.23 28.66
N TYR A 346 -7.93 -5.50 28.73
CA TYR A 346 -6.85 -4.55 28.44
C TYR A 346 -5.98 -4.99 27.27
N GLY A 347 -6.46 -5.93 26.46
CA GLY A 347 -5.71 -6.39 25.30
C GLY A 347 -6.47 -7.27 24.31
N ASP A 348 -6.06 -7.14 23.05
CA ASP A 348 -6.48 -7.97 21.94
C ASP A 348 -5.30 -8.84 21.50
N TYR A 349 -5.45 -10.16 21.52
CA TYR A 349 -4.37 -11.11 21.23
C TYR A 349 -4.49 -11.64 19.81
N TYR A 350 -3.72 -11.05 18.89
CA TYR A 350 -3.65 -11.48 17.50
C TYR A 350 -2.61 -12.59 17.31
N LEU A 351 -3.00 -13.67 16.65
CA LEU A 351 -2.12 -14.76 16.20
C LEU A 351 -2.49 -15.12 14.76
N SER A 352 -1.50 -15.32 13.88
CA SER A 352 -1.76 -15.87 12.56
C SER A 352 -0.71 -16.86 12.11
N VAL A 353 -1.13 -17.82 11.28
CA VAL A 353 -0.28 -18.73 10.52
C VAL A 353 -0.59 -18.53 9.04
N GLU A 354 0.44 -18.20 8.27
CA GLU A 354 0.35 -17.89 6.86
C GLU A 354 1.30 -18.78 6.06
N TRP A 355 0.83 -19.26 4.91
CA TRP A 355 1.63 -19.94 3.91
C TRP A 355 1.70 -19.08 2.64
N ALA A 356 2.89 -18.99 2.06
CA ALA A 356 3.14 -18.16 0.88
C ALA A 356 2.26 -18.59 -0.31
N ASP A 357 1.59 -17.63 -0.92
CA ASP A 357 0.64 -17.83 -2.03
C ASP A 357 -0.45 -18.87 -1.73
N ASN A 358 -0.80 -19.04 -0.46
CA ASN A 358 -1.74 -20.05 0.00
C ASN A 358 -2.53 -19.56 1.22
N LEU A 359 -3.14 -20.47 1.97
CA LEU A 359 -3.97 -20.22 3.14
C LEU A 359 -3.31 -19.25 4.14
N LYS A 360 -4.13 -18.41 4.78
CA LYS A 360 -3.79 -17.70 6.04
C LYS A 360 -4.93 -17.92 7.02
N ILE A 361 -4.58 -18.30 8.25
CA ILE A 361 -5.50 -18.40 9.37
C ILE A 361 -5.06 -17.36 10.39
N ALA A 362 -5.96 -16.47 10.77
CA ALA A 362 -5.73 -15.45 11.78
C ALA A 362 -6.79 -15.55 12.88
N THR A 363 -6.39 -15.33 14.13
CA THR A 363 -7.27 -15.29 15.27
C THR A 363 -7.05 -14.03 16.07
N THR A 364 -8.13 -13.40 16.52
CA THR A 364 -8.10 -12.33 17.51
C THR A 364 -8.90 -12.76 18.72
N THR A 365 -8.23 -12.88 19.86
CA THR A 365 -8.87 -13.24 21.12
C THR A 365 -8.93 -12.03 22.04
N ARG A 366 -10.05 -11.84 22.74
CA ARG A 366 -10.19 -10.84 23.81
C ARG A 366 -10.57 -11.53 25.10
N VAL A 367 -10.03 -11.02 26.22
CA VAL A 367 -10.31 -11.53 27.56
C VAL A 367 -10.55 -10.37 28.50
N GLY A 368 -11.81 -10.21 28.92
CA GLY A 368 -12.30 -9.24 29.89
C GLY A 368 -11.77 -9.45 31.30
N SER A 369 -11.66 -8.37 32.07
CA SER A 369 -11.26 -8.41 33.48
C SER A 369 -12.27 -9.20 34.34
N GLY A 370 -13.53 -9.29 33.91
CA GLY A 370 -14.58 -10.12 34.50
C GLY A 370 -14.55 -11.60 34.10
N GLY A 371 -13.57 -12.04 33.29
CA GLY A 371 -13.47 -13.43 32.80
C GLY A 371 -14.33 -13.72 31.56
N HIS A 372 -14.93 -12.69 30.95
CA HIS A 372 -15.60 -12.78 29.65
C HIS A 372 -14.56 -12.91 28.54
N ALA A 373 -14.86 -13.67 27.48
CA ALA A 373 -13.92 -13.85 26.38
C ALA A 373 -14.63 -13.96 25.03
N SER A 374 -13.90 -13.61 23.98
CA SER A 374 -14.31 -13.83 22.60
C SER A 374 -13.15 -14.21 21.72
N ILE A 375 -13.47 -14.92 20.64
CA ILE A 375 -12.54 -15.27 19.59
C ILE A 375 -13.16 -14.99 18.23
N LEU A 376 -12.42 -14.26 17.42
CA LEU A 376 -12.63 -14.10 15.98
C LEU A 376 -11.58 -14.94 15.26
N VAL A 377 -12.00 -15.75 14.29
CA VAL A 377 -11.13 -16.52 13.41
C VAL A 377 -11.44 -16.13 11.98
N ASP A 378 -10.44 -15.64 11.26
CA ASP A 378 -10.52 -15.31 9.84
C ASP A 378 -9.60 -16.25 9.06
N VAL A 379 -10.14 -16.87 8.02
CA VAL A 379 -9.42 -17.77 7.12
C VAL A 379 -9.52 -17.21 5.71
N SER A 380 -8.37 -16.94 5.08
CA SER A 380 -8.31 -16.45 3.71
C SER A 380 -7.58 -17.44 2.80
N TRP A 381 -8.18 -17.73 1.64
CA TRP A 381 -7.62 -18.63 0.63
C TRP A 381 -7.57 -17.92 -0.74
N PRO A 382 -6.40 -17.78 -1.40
CA PRO A 382 -6.28 -16.98 -2.61
C PRO A 382 -7.13 -17.53 -3.76
N PHE A 383 -7.87 -16.68 -4.46
CA PHE A 383 -8.67 -17.13 -5.62
C PHE A 383 -7.81 -17.73 -6.74
N ALA A 384 -6.55 -17.31 -6.87
CA ALA A 384 -5.61 -17.93 -7.80
C ALA A 384 -5.49 -19.46 -7.57
N ARG A 385 -5.49 -19.91 -6.31
CA ARG A 385 -5.45 -21.34 -5.96
C ARG A 385 -6.76 -22.06 -6.20
N ILE A 386 -7.88 -21.36 -6.01
CA ILE A 386 -9.20 -21.89 -6.34
C ILE A 386 -9.32 -22.05 -7.85
N ASN A 387 -8.76 -21.12 -8.63
CA ASN A 387 -8.75 -21.18 -10.09
C ASN A 387 -7.90 -22.35 -10.64
N ASP A 388 -6.83 -22.74 -9.94
CA ASP A 388 -6.08 -23.97 -10.25
C ASP A 388 -6.94 -25.24 -10.10
N LEU A 389 -7.95 -25.23 -9.22
CA LEU A 389 -8.83 -26.36 -8.92
C LEU A 389 -10.14 -26.34 -9.74
N ILE A 390 -10.75 -25.17 -9.86
CA ILE A 390 -12.03 -24.93 -10.54
C ILE A 390 -11.84 -23.65 -11.38
N PRO A 391 -11.84 -23.72 -12.72
CA PRO A 391 -11.55 -22.57 -13.56
C PRO A 391 -12.72 -21.57 -13.53
N ILE A 392 -12.65 -20.61 -12.61
CA ILE A 392 -13.63 -19.54 -12.40
C ILE A 392 -13.25 -18.24 -13.13
N GLY A 393 -12.06 -18.19 -13.74
CA GLY A 393 -11.56 -17.04 -14.48
C GLY A 393 -10.65 -16.15 -13.63
N TRP A 394 -10.62 -14.86 -13.99
CA TRP A 394 -9.75 -13.87 -13.35
C TRP A 394 -10.40 -13.35 -12.07
N ALA A 395 -10.04 -13.96 -10.93
CA ALA A 395 -10.49 -13.54 -9.61
C ALA A 395 -9.29 -13.07 -8.77
N HIS A 396 -9.36 -11.82 -8.31
CA HIS A 396 -8.35 -11.21 -7.43
C HIS A 396 -8.82 -11.25 -5.97
N GLY A 397 -7.88 -11.27 -5.03
CA GLY A 397 -8.17 -11.36 -3.60
C GLY A 397 -8.31 -12.80 -3.11
N TYR A 398 -9.13 -12.98 -2.07
CA TYR A 398 -9.20 -14.22 -1.31
C TYR A 398 -10.66 -14.59 -1.01
N LEU A 399 -10.96 -15.88 -1.05
CA LEU A 399 -12.14 -16.43 -0.41
C LEU A 399 -11.95 -16.31 1.10
N HIS A 400 -12.96 -15.81 1.80
CA HIS A 400 -12.89 -15.48 3.22
C HIS A 400 -13.91 -16.27 4.02
N PHE A 401 -13.45 -17.02 5.02
CA PHE A 401 -14.30 -17.65 6.02
C PHE A 401 -14.06 -16.98 7.36
N GLN A 402 -15.13 -16.64 8.06
CA GLN A 402 -15.05 -16.02 9.38
C GLN A 402 -15.89 -16.79 10.38
N PHE A 403 -15.33 -16.97 11.57
CA PHE A 403 -16.00 -17.55 12.72
C PHE A 403 -15.88 -16.59 13.91
N PHE A 404 -16.98 -16.33 14.61
CA PHE A 404 -16.98 -15.55 15.84
C PHE A 404 -17.78 -16.24 16.93
N THR A 405 -17.29 -16.23 18.17
CA THR A 405 -18.06 -16.59 19.34
C THR A 405 -17.56 -15.85 20.58
N GLY A 406 -18.47 -15.51 21.50
CA GLY A 406 -18.14 -14.84 22.75
C GLY A 406 -18.81 -13.47 22.91
N TRP A 407 -18.19 -12.62 23.72
CA TRP A 407 -18.70 -11.28 24.05
C TRP A 407 -18.16 -10.18 23.14
N GLY A 408 -18.96 -9.13 22.93
CA GLY A 408 -18.53 -7.89 22.29
C GLY A 408 -18.09 -8.06 20.83
N GLU A 409 -18.94 -8.70 20.01
CA GLU A 409 -18.73 -8.74 18.55
C GLU A 409 -18.76 -7.35 17.91
N THR A 410 -19.63 -6.50 18.46
CA THR A 410 -19.84 -5.10 18.10
C THR A 410 -19.62 -4.23 19.32
N LEU A 411 -19.47 -2.91 19.12
CA LEU A 411 -19.28 -2.00 20.23
C LEU A 411 -20.62 -1.78 20.96
N LEU A 412 -21.74 -1.71 20.22
CA LEU A 412 -23.08 -1.61 20.78
C LEU A 412 -23.37 -2.70 21.83
N ASP A 413 -22.99 -3.94 21.50
CA ASP A 413 -23.20 -5.14 22.33
C ASP A 413 -21.91 -5.60 23.03
N TYR A 414 -21.02 -4.67 23.42
CA TYR A 414 -19.76 -5.01 24.11
C TYR A 414 -19.98 -5.90 25.35
N ASN A 415 -21.12 -5.70 26.05
CA ASN A 415 -21.53 -6.40 27.25
C ASN A 415 -22.56 -7.51 27.01
N ARG A 416 -22.70 -7.98 25.77
CA ARG A 416 -23.55 -9.13 25.42
C ARG A 416 -22.75 -10.23 24.75
N ARG A 417 -23.15 -11.47 25.02
CA ARG A 417 -22.60 -12.65 24.37
C ARG A 417 -23.34 -12.86 23.05
N SER A 418 -22.63 -12.78 21.93
CA SER A 418 -23.20 -13.14 20.64
C SER A 418 -23.40 -14.65 20.55
N ASP A 419 -24.44 -15.02 19.81
CA ASP A 419 -24.52 -16.36 19.24
C ASP A 419 -23.31 -16.61 18.33
N THR A 420 -22.94 -17.88 18.19
CA THR A 420 -21.81 -18.27 17.34
C THR A 420 -22.11 -17.97 15.87
N GLN A 421 -21.27 -17.15 15.24
CA GLN A 421 -21.43 -16.73 13.85
C GLN A 421 -20.49 -17.50 12.93
N PHE A 422 -21.01 -17.93 11.78
CA PHE A 422 -20.21 -18.43 10.66
C PHE A 422 -20.52 -17.58 9.43
N ARG A 423 -19.49 -17.05 8.75
CA ARG A 423 -19.66 -16.22 7.56
C ARG A 423 -18.70 -16.63 6.46
N LEU A 424 -19.15 -16.44 5.22
CA LEU A 424 -18.39 -16.67 4.00
C LEU A 424 -18.46 -15.43 3.11
N GLY A 425 -17.36 -15.08 2.47
CA GLY A 425 -17.34 -13.98 1.51
C GLY A 425 -15.99 -13.76 0.88
N PHE A 426 -15.67 -12.49 0.65
CA PHE A 426 -14.52 -12.06 -0.13
C PHE A 426 -13.64 -11.15 0.72
N MET A 427 -12.32 -11.31 0.58
CA MET A 427 -11.32 -10.47 1.21
C MET A 427 -10.39 -9.90 0.14
N LEU A 428 -10.18 -8.59 0.17
CA LEU A 428 -9.32 -7.87 -0.77
C LEU A 428 -7.88 -7.83 -0.25
N VAL A 429 -7.71 -7.59 1.04
CA VAL A 429 -6.41 -7.52 1.72
C VAL A 429 -6.49 -8.35 3.00
N ARG A 430 -5.47 -9.17 3.28
CA ARG A 430 -5.46 -10.18 4.33
C ARG A 430 -4.47 -9.95 5.45
#